data_AF-A0AAV7DQW1-F1
#
_entry.id   AF-A0AAV7DQW1-F1
#
_cell.length_a   1.000
_cell.length_b   1.000
_cell.length_c   1.000
_cell.angle_alpha   90.00
_cell.angle_beta   90.00
_cell.angle_gamma   90.00
#
_symmetry.space_group_name_H-M   'P 1'
#
loop_
_entity.id
_entity.type
_entity.pdbx_description
1 polymer ?
#
loop_
_entity_poly.entity_id
_entity_poly.type
_entity_poly.pdbx_seq_one_letter_code
_entity_poly.pdbx_strand_id
1 'polypeptide(L)'
;MRQNTGQEWRWREEAYNDGKKQEGGPSKWQKEVKREPGRPKTHQERKQDAGRTSPKWWEKKGPEPKKSRWREEMEKHNIKRPRRPDEEEEGGAQKSAYSAFIQVLPVLILVVVSVVAQMTATAPAYSLQAKPSYGLTIPRETSSRGVPYFVGQSFQNRYRGQTLVELERAVEKEYAEQVQAGCWKEKQQRSDLANLARLYGDQRLREKADTFKMENCRKLSDLIGIRRGG
;
A
#
# COMPACT_ATOMS: atom_id res chain seq x y z
N MET A 1 -17.65 19.34 38.86
CA MET A 1 -18.23 19.97 37.65
C MET A 1 -17.98 19.05 36.45
N ARG A 2 -19.05 18.71 35.73
CA ARG A 2 -19.09 17.75 34.61
C ARG A 2 -18.28 18.28 33.41
N GLN A 3 -17.39 17.46 32.85
CA GLN A 3 -16.81 17.74 31.53
C GLN A 3 -17.00 16.53 30.59
N ASN A 4 -17.84 16.78 29.60
CA ASN A 4 -17.64 16.46 28.19
C ASN A 4 -17.57 14.98 27.74
N THR A 5 -18.52 14.16 28.19
CA THR A 5 -18.76 12.83 27.58
C THR A 5 -19.62 12.90 26.31
N GLY A 6 -19.99 14.08 25.80
CA GLY A 6 -20.92 14.23 24.68
C GLY A 6 -20.26 14.28 23.28
N GLN A 7 -18.99 14.64 23.20
CA GLN A 7 -18.31 14.77 21.90
C GLN A 7 -17.63 13.47 21.43
N GLU A 8 -17.27 12.55 22.33
CA GLU A 8 -16.70 11.24 21.95
C GLU A 8 -17.71 10.31 21.25
N TRP A 9 -19.00 10.38 21.59
CA TRP A 9 -20.02 9.52 20.96
C TRP A 9 -20.29 9.91 19.51
N ARG A 10 -20.16 11.20 19.16
CA ARG A 10 -20.46 11.72 17.82
C ARG A 10 -19.48 11.18 16.76
N TRP A 11 -18.19 11.13 17.08
CA TRP A 11 -17.18 10.56 16.18
C TRP A 11 -17.35 9.04 15.95
N ARG A 12 -17.86 8.31 16.95
CA ARG A 12 -18.05 6.86 16.87
C ARG A 12 -19.26 6.48 16.01
N GLU A 13 -20.32 7.28 16.02
CA GLU A 13 -21.48 7.11 15.12
C GLU A 13 -21.17 7.48 13.67
N GLU A 14 -20.37 8.52 13.44
CA GLU A 14 -19.95 8.93 12.09
C GLU A 14 -19.08 7.85 11.41
N ALA A 15 -18.14 7.24 12.14
CA ALA A 15 -17.32 6.15 11.63
C ALA A 15 -18.11 4.86 11.33
N TYR A 16 -19.19 4.59 12.08
CA TYR A 16 -20.06 3.42 11.84
C TYR A 16 -20.98 3.61 10.61
N ASN A 17 -21.47 4.83 10.38
CA ASN A 17 -22.37 5.12 9.27
C ASN A 17 -21.65 5.28 7.91
N ASP A 18 -20.39 5.70 7.88
CA ASP A 18 -19.63 5.84 6.64
C ASP A 18 -19.23 4.46 6.06
N GLY A 19 -18.97 3.47 6.92
CA GLY A 19 -18.68 2.10 6.51
C GLY A 19 -19.86 1.33 5.88
N LYS A 20 -21.11 1.78 6.08
CA LYS A 20 -22.30 1.15 5.50
C LYS A 20 -22.71 1.70 4.14
N LYS A 21 -22.04 2.74 3.64
CA LYS A 21 -22.45 3.46 2.42
C LYS A 21 -21.88 2.90 1.11
N GLN A 22 -21.13 1.79 1.16
CA GLN A 22 -20.51 1.17 -0.04
C GLN A 22 -21.04 -0.21 -0.43
N GLU A 23 -22.00 -0.79 0.28
CA GLU A 23 -22.64 -2.06 -0.12
C GLU A 23 -24.13 -1.85 -0.42
N GLY A 24 -24.45 -1.54 -1.67
CA GLY A 24 -25.84 -1.35 -2.08
C GLY A 24 -26.05 -0.83 -3.50
N GLY A 25 -25.50 -1.53 -4.51
CA GLY A 25 -25.83 -1.29 -5.91
C GLY A 25 -26.76 -2.40 -6.45
N PRO A 26 -28.00 -2.10 -6.89
CA PRO A 26 -28.93 -3.12 -7.36
C PRO A 26 -28.61 -3.61 -8.79
N SER A 27 -28.65 -4.93 -8.97
CA SER A 27 -28.67 -5.62 -10.26
C SER A 27 -29.92 -5.24 -11.06
N LYS A 28 -29.73 -4.63 -12.23
CA LYS A 28 -30.83 -4.20 -13.10
C LYS A 28 -30.67 -4.77 -14.50
N TRP A 29 -31.06 -6.04 -14.69
CA TRP A 29 -31.48 -6.56 -15.99
C TRP A 29 -32.54 -7.63 -15.79
N GLN A 30 -33.80 -7.21 -15.71
CA GLN A 30 -34.95 -8.05 -16.02
C GLN A 30 -36.21 -7.19 -16.16
N LYS A 31 -36.63 -6.99 -17.41
CA LYS A 31 -38.04 -6.88 -17.87
C LYS A 31 -38.04 -7.49 -19.29
N GLU A 32 -38.57 -8.70 -19.44
CA GLU A 32 -39.90 -8.99 -20.02
C GLU A 32 -39.95 -8.62 -21.53
N VAL A 33 -40.35 -9.47 -22.48
CA VAL A 33 -41.61 -10.23 -22.57
C VAL A 33 -41.46 -11.39 -23.57
N LYS A 34 -42.09 -12.51 -23.20
CA LYS A 34 -42.28 -13.79 -23.90
C LYS A 34 -43.23 -13.69 -25.10
N ARG A 35 -42.84 -14.22 -26.27
CA ARG A 35 -43.73 -14.92 -27.24
C ARG A 35 -42.94 -15.95 -28.06
N GLU A 36 -43.21 -17.23 -27.84
CA GLU A 36 -43.09 -18.27 -28.87
C GLU A 36 -44.46 -18.40 -29.56
N PRO A 37 -44.53 -18.78 -30.85
CA PRO A 37 -44.64 -20.20 -31.16
C PRO A 37 -43.92 -20.66 -32.44
N GLY A 38 -43.15 -21.75 -32.33
CA GLY A 38 -43.45 -22.98 -33.07
C GLY A 38 -43.02 -23.10 -34.54
N ARG A 39 -41.86 -23.74 -34.74
CA ARG A 39 -41.60 -24.93 -35.60
C ARG A 39 -40.32 -24.76 -36.47
N PRO A 40 -39.38 -25.73 -36.44
CA PRO A 40 -38.06 -25.58 -37.03
C PRO A 40 -38.02 -25.89 -38.52
N LYS A 41 -37.12 -25.24 -39.26
CA LYS A 41 -36.73 -25.61 -40.62
C LYS A 41 -35.26 -25.98 -40.73
N THR A 42 -35.03 -26.89 -41.65
CA THR A 42 -33.95 -27.87 -41.74
C THR A 42 -32.70 -27.35 -42.47
N HIS A 43 -31.62 -28.14 -42.42
CA HIS A 43 -30.29 -27.90 -43.02
C HIS A 43 -30.27 -27.53 -44.52
N GLN A 44 -31.42 -27.55 -45.20
CA GLN A 44 -31.60 -27.31 -46.63
C GLN A 44 -31.95 -25.84 -46.98
N GLU A 45 -32.35 -25.00 -46.01
CA GLU A 45 -32.56 -23.55 -46.23
C GLU A 45 -31.24 -22.74 -46.15
N ARG A 46 -30.11 -23.39 -45.82
CA ARG A 46 -28.77 -22.81 -45.65
C ARG A 46 -27.97 -22.59 -46.96
N LYS A 47 -28.57 -22.67 -48.15
CA LYS A 47 -27.82 -22.61 -49.44
C LYS A 47 -28.36 -21.65 -50.51
N GLN A 48 -29.40 -20.86 -50.25
CA GLN A 48 -30.08 -20.11 -51.33
C GLN A 48 -30.01 -18.58 -51.26
N ASP A 49 -29.40 -17.99 -50.23
CA ASP A 49 -29.25 -16.52 -50.12
C ASP A 49 -27.88 -15.97 -50.58
N ALA A 50 -27.07 -16.80 -51.25
CA ALA A 50 -25.87 -16.38 -51.97
C ALA A 50 -26.17 -16.24 -53.47
N GLY A 51 -26.96 -15.25 -53.86
CA GLY A 51 -27.26 -15.09 -55.29
C GLY A 51 -28.28 -14.02 -55.68
N ARG A 52 -27.98 -12.74 -55.43
CA ARG A 52 -28.57 -11.54 -56.06
C ARG A 52 -27.93 -10.32 -55.39
N THR A 53 -27.18 -9.40 -55.99
CA THR A 53 -26.91 -9.01 -57.37
C THR A 53 -25.68 -8.09 -57.31
N SER A 54 -24.69 -8.25 -58.18
CA SER A 54 -23.77 -7.15 -58.52
C SER A 54 -23.20 -7.32 -59.93
N PRO A 55 -23.06 -6.25 -60.73
CA PRO A 55 -22.96 -6.34 -62.19
C PRO A 55 -21.52 -6.59 -62.67
N LYS A 56 -21.39 -7.51 -63.63
CA LYS A 56 -20.16 -7.83 -64.38
C LYS A 56 -19.99 -6.86 -65.55
N TRP A 57 -19.05 -5.93 -65.47
CA TRP A 57 -18.79 -4.90 -66.48
C TRP A 57 -17.59 -5.18 -67.41
N TRP A 58 -16.97 -6.36 -67.33
CA TRP A 58 -15.71 -6.65 -68.07
C TRP A 58 -15.83 -7.70 -69.19
N GLU A 59 -17.04 -8.03 -69.66
CA GLU A 59 -17.24 -9.08 -70.67
C GLU A 59 -17.80 -8.48 -71.98
N LYS A 60 -16.98 -7.69 -72.67
CA LYS A 60 -17.22 -7.26 -74.05
C LYS A 60 -15.89 -7.15 -74.80
N LYS A 61 -15.64 -8.12 -75.69
CA LYS A 61 -14.48 -8.18 -76.58
C LYS A 61 -14.66 -7.21 -77.77
N GLY A 62 -13.60 -6.44 -78.04
CA GLY A 62 -13.37 -5.67 -79.27
C GLY A 62 -11.85 -5.50 -79.47
N PRO A 63 -11.34 -5.29 -80.70
CA PRO A 63 -10.03 -5.78 -81.15
C PRO A 63 -8.86 -4.78 -81.04
N GLU A 64 -7.65 -5.29 -80.67
CA GLU A 64 -6.25 -4.83 -80.96
C GLU A 64 -5.88 -3.34 -80.68
N PRO A 65 -4.60 -2.84 -80.69
CA PRO A 65 -3.29 -3.46 -80.90
C PRO A 65 -2.17 -3.01 -79.89
N LYS A 66 -0.96 -3.55 -80.08
CA LYS A 66 0.37 -2.97 -79.73
C LYS A 66 0.76 -2.78 -78.26
N LYS A 67 1.43 -3.83 -77.77
CA LYS A 67 2.55 -3.80 -76.81
C LYS A 67 3.32 -2.48 -76.91
N SER A 68 3.27 -1.65 -75.87
CA SER A 68 4.11 -0.47 -75.76
C SER A 68 4.53 -0.26 -74.32
N ARG A 69 5.82 -0.51 -74.08
CA ARG A 69 6.73 0.49 -73.51
C ARG A 69 6.38 1.10 -72.13
N TRP A 70 5.62 0.40 -71.30
CA TRP A 70 5.46 0.73 -69.88
C TRP A 70 5.83 -0.44 -68.96
N ARG A 71 5.98 -1.66 -69.52
CA ARG A 71 6.36 -2.87 -68.78
C ARG A 71 7.88 -3.05 -68.66
N GLU A 72 8.67 -2.45 -69.55
CA GLU A 72 10.13 -2.53 -69.55
C GLU A 72 10.80 -1.47 -68.64
N GLU A 73 10.06 -0.40 -68.31
CA GLU A 73 10.58 0.71 -67.49
C GLU A 73 10.36 0.49 -65.99
N MET A 74 9.32 -0.27 -65.60
CA MET A 74 9.10 -0.66 -64.20
C MET A 74 10.06 -1.76 -63.69
N GLU A 75 10.78 -2.44 -64.57
CA GLU A 75 11.73 -3.50 -64.18
C GLU A 75 13.12 -2.93 -63.82
N LYS A 76 13.47 -1.72 -64.30
CA LYS A 76 14.73 -1.05 -63.96
C LYS A 76 14.68 -0.17 -62.71
N HIS A 77 13.50 0.15 -62.18
CA HIS A 77 13.32 1.00 -61.00
C HIS A 77 12.99 0.25 -59.70
N ASN A 78 13.07 -1.09 -59.68
CA ASN A 78 12.99 -1.88 -58.44
C ASN A 78 14.37 -2.22 -57.83
N ILE A 79 15.45 -1.62 -58.36
CA ILE A 79 16.82 -1.75 -57.83
C ILE A 79 17.16 -0.45 -57.09
N LYS A 80 16.87 -0.47 -55.77
CA LYS A 80 17.18 0.50 -54.68
C LYS A 80 15.94 0.91 -53.89
N ARG A 81 15.23 -0.08 -53.33
CA ARG A 81 14.89 0.07 -51.90
C ARG A 81 16.16 -0.22 -51.12
N PRO A 82 16.53 0.56 -50.09
CA PRO A 82 17.38 0.02 -49.06
C PRO A 82 16.63 -1.22 -48.53
N ARG A 83 17.16 -2.41 -48.83
CA ARG A 83 16.96 -3.58 -47.98
C ARG A 83 17.19 -3.07 -46.56
N ARG A 84 16.20 -3.22 -45.68
CA ARG A 84 16.57 -3.35 -44.27
C ARG A 84 17.61 -4.47 -44.25
N PRO A 85 18.75 -4.30 -43.58
CA PRO A 85 19.56 -5.44 -43.23
C PRO A 85 18.75 -6.26 -42.23
N ASP A 86 17.87 -7.13 -42.75
CA ASP A 86 17.39 -8.30 -42.04
C ASP A 86 18.49 -9.36 -42.20
N GLU A 87 19.62 -9.15 -41.53
CA GLU A 87 20.73 -10.10 -41.36
C GLU A 87 21.72 -9.56 -40.31
N GLU A 88 21.31 -9.70 -39.05
CA GLU A 88 22.15 -10.11 -37.91
C GLU A 88 21.20 -10.59 -36.79
N GLU A 89 20.42 -11.62 -37.11
CA GLU A 89 19.47 -12.30 -36.22
C GLU A 89 20.13 -13.22 -35.18
N GLU A 90 21.43 -13.06 -34.92
CA GLU A 90 22.10 -13.64 -33.74
C GLU A 90 22.53 -12.59 -32.70
N GLY A 91 22.44 -11.28 -33.01
CA GLY A 91 22.76 -10.19 -32.08
C GLY A 91 21.56 -9.35 -31.62
N GLY A 92 20.40 -9.45 -32.29
CA GLY A 92 19.22 -8.63 -32.04
C GLY A 92 18.38 -9.04 -30.82
N ALA A 93 18.22 -10.35 -30.60
CA ALA A 93 17.62 -10.86 -29.36
C ALA A 93 18.46 -10.46 -28.14
N GLN A 94 19.78 -10.49 -28.29
CA GLN A 94 20.71 -10.07 -27.25
C GLN A 94 20.64 -8.56 -27.01
N LYS A 95 20.55 -7.71 -28.05
CA LYS A 95 20.35 -6.24 -27.93
C LYS A 95 18.98 -5.85 -27.35
N SER A 96 17.91 -6.59 -27.66
CA SER A 96 16.55 -6.38 -27.13
C SER A 96 16.42 -6.84 -25.68
N ALA A 97 17.02 -7.98 -25.33
CA ALA A 97 17.17 -8.39 -23.94
C ALA A 97 18.06 -7.40 -23.18
N TYR A 98 19.18 -6.96 -23.75
CA TYR A 98 20.06 -5.95 -23.13
C TYR A 98 19.32 -4.62 -22.90
N SER A 99 18.53 -4.14 -23.86
CA SER A 99 17.78 -2.89 -23.72
C SER A 99 16.65 -3.02 -22.70
N ALA A 100 15.94 -4.15 -22.66
CA ALA A 100 14.95 -4.45 -21.64
C ALA A 100 15.58 -4.58 -20.24
N PHE A 101 16.74 -5.24 -20.11
CA PHE A 101 17.49 -5.36 -18.85
C PHE A 101 17.99 -4.00 -18.36
N ILE A 102 18.54 -3.17 -19.26
CA ILE A 102 18.99 -1.81 -18.93
C ILE A 102 17.81 -0.93 -18.48
N GLN A 103 16.61 -1.15 -19.01
CA GLN A 103 15.40 -0.42 -18.59
C GLN A 103 14.90 -0.83 -17.20
N VAL A 104 15.07 -2.09 -16.80
CA VAL A 104 14.69 -2.58 -15.46
C VAL A 104 15.73 -2.22 -14.40
N LEU A 105 16.99 -2.03 -14.78
CA LEU A 105 18.11 -1.66 -13.91
C LEU A 105 17.83 -0.42 -13.01
N PRO A 106 17.31 0.73 -13.50
CA PRO A 106 16.97 1.86 -12.64
C PRO A 106 15.86 1.55 -11.63
N VAL A 107 14.85 0.76 -12.01
CA VAL A 107 13.80 0.32 -11.08
C VAL A 107 14.39 -0.58 -10.00
N LEU A 108 15.29 -1.49 -10.37
CA LEU A 108 15.97 -2.40 -9.45
C LEU A 108 16.87 -1.62 -8.48
N ILE A 109 17.61 -0.61 -8.96
CA ILE A 109 18.41 0.28 -8.09
C ILE A 109 17.50 0.98 -7.08
N LEU A 110 16.36 1.54 -7.51
CA LEU A 110 15.43 2.21 -6.59
C LEU A 110 14.90 1.25 -5.51
N VAL A 111 14.57 0.01 -5.88
CA VAL A 111 14.15 -1.02 -4.92
C VAL A 111 15.28 -1.34 -3.94
N VAL A 112 16.50 -1.58 -4.43
CA VAL A 112 17.66 -1.87 -3.56
C VAL A 112 17.96 -0.71 -2.63
N VAL A 113 18.02 0.52 -3.15
CA VAL A 113 18.23 1.72 -2.34
C VAL A 113 17.12 1.88 -1.31
N SER A 114 15.86 1.58 -1.66
CA SER A 114 14.74 1.67 -0.71
C SER A 114 14.87 0.67 0.45
N VAL A 115 15.32 -0.57 0.18
CA VAL A 115 15.52 -1.59 1.20
C VAL A 115 16.75 -1.28 2.05
N VAL A 116 17.86 -0.86 1.42
CA VAL A 116 19.11 -0.46 2.12
C VAL A 116 18.88 0.78 2.98
N ALA A 117 18.10 1.75 2.49
CA ALA A 117 17.71 2.94 3.26
C ALA A 117 16.86 2.55 4.48
N GLN A 118 15.92 1.61 4.33
CA GLN A 118 15.16 1.08 5.46
C GLN A 118 16.08 0.39 6.48
N MET A 119 17.03 -0.45 6.04
CA MET A 119 17.98 -1.12 6.94
C MET A 119 18.90 -0.15 7.69
N THR A 120 19.44 0.87 7.02
CA THR A 120 20.34 1.86 7.66
C THR A 120 19.60 2.86 8.53
N ALA A 121 18.35 3.21 8.19
CA ALA A 121 17.47 3.99 9.06
C ALA A 121 17.07 3.24 10.34
N THR A 122 17.28 1.93 10.43
CA THR A 122 16.85 1.13 11.60
C THR A 122 17.76 1.24 12.83
N ALA A 123 18.89 1.94 12.79
CA ALA A 123 19.75 2.10 13.96
C ALA A 123 19.43 3.40 14.72
N PRO A 124 18.51 3.38 15.72
CA PRO A 124 18.17 4.58 16.47
C PRO A 124 19.36 5.05 17.33
N ALA A 125 19.44 6.36 17.57
CA ALA A 125 20.52 6.95 18.36
C ALA A 125 20.44 6.61 19.87
N TYR A 126 19.24 6.24 20.34
CA TYR A 126 18.95 5.88 21.73
C TYR A 126 17.84 4.82 21.79
N SER A 127 17.63 4.24 22.96
CA SER A 127 16.45 3.42 23.25
C SER A 127 16.03 3.52 24.72
N LEU A 128 14.73 3.47 25.01
CA LEU A 128 14.21 3.46 26.39
C LEU A 128 14.44 2.12 27.11
N GLN A 129 14.90 1.10 26.39
CA GLN A 129 15.22 -0.23 26.89
C GLN A 129 16.57 -0.66 26.33
N ALA A 130 17.35 -1.43 27.07
CA ALA A 130 18.65 -1.92 26.60
C ALA A 130 18.47 -2.75 25.33
N LYS A 131 19.22 -2.43 24.27
CA LYS A 131 19.22 -3.17 23.00
C LYS A 131 20.65 -3.51 22.58
N PRO A 132 21.20 -4.65 23.05
CA PRO A 132 22.56 -5.07 22.72
C PRO A 132 22.81 -5.25 21.22
N SER A 133 21.79 -5.67 20.46
CA SER A 133 21.86 -5.85 19.01
C SER A 133 22.22 -4.57 18.24
N TYR A 134 21.91 -3.41 18.80
CA TYR A 134 22.21 -2.09 18.23
C TYR A 134 23.36 -1.39 18.97
N GLY A 135 24.04 -2.07 19.90
CA GLY A 135 25.09 -1.47 20.73
C GLY A 135 24.57 -0.41 21.72
N LEU A 136 23.25 -0.38 22.00
CA LEU A 136 22.61 0.55 22.92
C LEU A 136 22.57 -0.07 24.32
N THR A 137 23.72 -0.09 24.99
CA THR A 137 23.93 -0.77 26.27
C THR A 137 24.32 0.15 27.41
N ILE A 138 24.72 1.39 27.12
CA ILE A 138 25.21 2.32 28.14
C ILE A 138 24.01 3.05 28.76
N PRO A 139 23.70 2.83 30.05
CA PRO A 139 22.59 3.52 30.71
C PRO A 139 22.95 4.98 30.96
N ARG A 140 21.98 5.86 30.75
CA ARG A 140 22.01 7.29 31.10
C ARG A 140 20.64 7.71 31.61
N GLU A 141 20.61 8.85 32.29
CA GLU A 141 19.37 9.49 32.75
C GLU A 141 19.30 10.90 32.20
N THR A 142 18.09 11.35 31.84
CA THR A 142 17.90 12.71 31.35
C THR A 142 18.10 13.74 32.45
N SER A 143 18.67 14.90 32.12
CA SER A 143 19.05 15.90 33.11
C SER A 143 17.84 16.53 33.81
N SER A 144 16.70 16.61 33.12
CA SER A 144 15.54 17.36 33.62
C SER A 144 14.54 16.52 34.41
N ARG A 145 14.34 15.25 34.03
CA ARG A 145 13.34 14.36 34.63
C ARG A 145 13.89 13.03 35.13
N GLY A 146 15.19 12.77 34.95
CA GLY A 146 15.81 11.50 35.35
C GLY A 146 15.24 10.29 34.61
N VAL A 147 14.79 10.47 33.36
CA VAL A 147 14.24 9.34 32.59
C VAL A 147 15.39 8.44 32.14
N PRO A 148 15.39 7.13 32.46
CA PRO A 148 16.45 6.22 32.06
C PRO A 148 16.35 5.88 30.57
N TYR A 149 17.48 5.97 29.87
CA TYR A 149 17.61 5.62 28.46
C TYR A 149 18.99 5.02 28.18
N PHE A 150 19.12 4.31 27.06
CA PHE A 150 20.32 3.59 26.67
C PHE A 150 20.91 4.16 25.40
N VAL A 151 22.23 4.30 25.38
CA VAL A 151 22.99 4.89 24.27
C VAL A 151 24.18 4.01 23.87
N GLY A 152 24.76 4.31 22.71
CA GLY A 152 25.97 3.65 22.22
C GLY A 152 27.28 4.34 22.63
N GLN A 153 28.40 3.67 22.39
CA GLN A 153 29.74 4.11 22.82
C GLN A 153 30.11 5.53 22.34
N SER A 154 29.79 5.88 21.10
CA SER A 154 30.14 7.17 20.49
C SER A 154 29.12 8.29 20.76
N PHE A 155 28.19 8.09 21.71
CA PHE A 155 27.13 9.05 22.00
C PHE A 155 27.67 10.41 22.45
N GLN A 156 28.62 10.40 23.39
CA GLN A 156 29.20 11.63 23.96
C GLN A 156 29.96 12.46 22.93
N ASN A 157 30.43 11.86 21.84
CA ASN A 157 31.10 12.59 20.75
C ASN A 157 30.10 13.18 19.75
N ARG A 158 28.90 12.60 19.63
CA ARG A 158 27.88 13.02 18.66
C ARG A 158 26.87 14.03 19.23
N TYR A 159 26.54 13.92 20.51
CA TYR A 159 25.52 14.76 21.16
C TYR A 159 26.16 15.54 22.33
N ARG A 160 26.18 16.87 22.22
CA ARG A 160 26.73 17.79 23.22
C ARG A 160 25.96 19.12 23.21
N GLY A 161 25.88 19.78 24.37
CA GLY A 161 25.22 21.08 24.49
C GLY A 161 23.76 21.03 24.04
N GLN A 162 23.38 21.89 23.09
CA GLN A 162 21.98 22.02 22.66
C GLN A 162 21.43 20.75 21.99
N THR A 163 22.23 20.02 21.21
CA THR A 163 21.77 18.78 20.56
C THR A 163 21.48 17.67 21.57
N LEU A 164 22.18 17.67 22.71
CA LEU A 164 21.89 16.76 23.82
C LEU A 164 20.56 17.12 24.49
N VAL A 165 20.32 18.40 24.75
CA VAL A 165 19.06 18.87 25.37
C VAL A 165 17.86 18.57 24.48
N GLU A 166 17.97 18.78 23.18
CA GLU A 166 16.91 18.45 22.22
C GLU A 166 16.63 16.94 22.18
N LEU A 167 17.69 16.12 22.19
CA LEU A 167 17.55 14.68 22.26
C LEU A 167 16.89 14.23 23.57
N GLU A 168 17.35 14.74 24.73
CA GLU A 168 16.77 14.41 26.03
C GLU A 168 15.29 14.81 26.11
N ARG A 169 14.92 15.96 25.53
CA ARG A 169 13.50 16.35 25.41
C ARG A 169 12.70 15.38 24.54
N ALA A 170 13.28 14.87 23.46
CA ALA A 170 12.63 13.85 22.62
C ALA A 170 12.45 12.52 23.38
N VAL A 171 13.48 12.07 24.10
CA VAL A 171 13.45 10.89 24.98
C VAL A 171 12.34 11.01 26.03
N GLU A 172 12.26 12.16 26.70
CA GLU A 172 11.25 12.41 27.73
C GLU A 172 9.84 12.45 27.17
N LYS A 173 9.67 13.00 25.96
CA LYS A 173 8.38 13.01 25.26
C LYS A 173 7.94 11.59 24.92
N GLU A 174 8.81 10.80 24.29
CA GLU A 174 8.53 9.40 23.94
C GLU A 174 8.22 8.56 25.18
N TYR A 175 8.97 8.75 26.27
CA TYR A 175 8.73 8.08 27.54
C TYR A 175 7.34 8.42 28.11
N ALA A 176 6.97 9.71 28.11
CA ALA A 176 5.65 10.13 28.58
C ALA A 176 4.52 9.52 27.73
N GLU A 177 4.67 9.49 26.41
CA GLU A 177 3.72 8.86 25.49
C GLU A 177 3.61 7.35 25.73
N GLN A 178 4.74 6.66 25.93
CA GLN A 178 4.78 5.23 26.26
C GLN A 178 4.05 4.93 27.57
N VAL A 179 4.35 5.70 28.63
CA VAL A 179 3.72 5.53 29.96
C VAL A 179 2.23 5.86 29.89
N GLN A 180 1.83 6.89 29.14
CA GLN A 180 0.42 7.23 28.93
C GLN A 180 -0.34 6.13 28.20
N ALA A 181 0.22 5.60 27.11
CA ALA A 181 -0.36 4.48 26.38
C ALA A 181 -0.44 3.22 27.25
N GLY A 182 0.59 2.96 28.06
CA GLY A 182 0.60 1.89 29.06
C GLY A 182 -0.53 2.03 30.07
N CYS A 183 -0.72 3.23 30.63
CA CYS A 183 -1.80 3.50 31.57
C CYS A 183 -3.19 3.32 30.94
N TRP A 184 -3.37 3.77 29.69
CA TRP A 184 -4.62 3.54 28.96
C TRP A 184 -4.92 2.05 28.80
N LYS A 185 -3.91 1.25 28.44
CA LYS A 185 -4.05 -0.22 28.34
C LYS A 185 -4.39 -0.86 29.68
N GLU A 186 -3.73 -0.46 30.76
CA GLU A 186 -3.99 -0.95 32.11
C GLU A 186 -5.41 -0.63 32.58
N LYS A 187 -5.86 0.61 32.37
CA LYS A 187 -7.22 1.04 32.71
C LYS A 187 -8.27 0.26 31.92
N GLN A 188 -8.01 0.03 30.63
CA GLN A 188 -8.87 -0.79 29.78
C GLN A 188 -8.94 -2.23 30.31
N GLN A 189 -7.80 -2.86 30.58
CA GLN A 189 -7.73 -4.22 31.12
C GLN A 189 -8.49 -4.36 32.45
N ARG A 190 -8.34 -3.39 33.35
CA ARG A 190 -9.10 -3.35 34.61
C ARG A 190 -10.60 -3.25 34.36
N SER A 191 -11.01 -2.37 33.44
CA SER A 191 -12.41 -2.18 33.08
C SER A 191 -13.01 -3.43 32.44
N ASP A 192 -12.27 -4.11 31.58
CA ASP A 192 -12.70 -5.35 30.91
C ASP A 192 -12.89 -6.47 31.94
N LEU A 193 -11.95 -6.66 32.87
CA LEU A 193 -12.10 -7.62 33.97
C LEU A 193 -13.32 -7.31 34.83
N ALA A 194 -13.54 -6.04 35.18
CA ALA A 194 -14.70 -5.63 35.96
C ALA A 194 -16.03 -5.85 35.20
N ASN A 195 -16.03 -5.63 33.88
CA ASN A 195 -17.20 -5.85 33.04
C ASN A 195 -17.53 -7.35 32.91
N LEU A 196 -16.52 -8.18 32.64
CA LEU A 196 -16.69 -9.63 32.58
C LEU A 196 -17.16 -10.21 33.92
N ALA A 197 -16.64 -9.70 35.04
CA ALA A 197 -17.09 -10.08 36.38
C ALA A 197 -18.58 -9.77 36.59
N ARG A 198 -19.08 -8.64 36.07
CA ARG A 198 -20.50 -8.26 36.15
C ARG A 198 -21.35 -9.13 35.23
N LEU A 199 -20.88 -9.42 34.02
CA LEU A 199 -21.59 -10.20 33.02
C LEU A 199 -21.78 -11.66 33.46
N TYR A 200 -20.72 -12.29 33.97
CA TYR A 200 -20.73 -13.70 34.36
C TYR A 200 -21.02 -13.94 35.85
N GLY A 201 -21.05 -12.89 36.67
CA GLY A 201 -21.23 -13.00 38.12
C GLY A 201 -20.04 -13.66 38.84
N ASP A 202 -18.87 -13.72 38.22
CA ASP A 202 -17.68 -14.37 38.79
C ASP A 202 -16.93 -13.45 39.76
N GLN A 203 -16.89 -13.87 41.03
CA GLN A 203 -16.22 -13.14 42.11
C GLN A 203 -14.70 -13.13 41.98
N ARG A 204 -14.08 -14.12 41.33
CA ARG A 204 -12.63 -14.16 41.08
C ARG A 204 -12.22 -13.10 40.07
N LEU A 205 -13.00 -12.91 39.01
CA LEU A 205 -12.77 -11.83 38.04
C LEU A 205 -12.92 -10.45 38.69
N ARG A 206 -13.87 -10.32 39.62
CA ARG A 206 -14.06 -9.09 40.38
C ARG A 206 -12.87 -8.77 41.27
N GLU A 207 -12.42 -9.73 42.06
CA GLU A 207 -11.24 -9.58 42.92
C GLU A 207 -9.98 -9.27 42.09
N LYS A 208 -9.83 -9.90 40.91
CA LYS A 208 -8.74 -9.61 39.98
C LYS A 208 -8.79 -8.17 39.45
N ALA A 209 -9.98 -7.65 39.15
CA ALA A 209 -10.16 -6.26 38.72
C ALA A 209 -9.87 -5.26 39.85
N ASP A 210 -10.21 -5.61 41.09
CA ASP A 210 -9.98 -4.76 42.25
C ASP A 210 -8.51 -4.73 42.69
N THR A 211 -7.80 -5.86 42.56
CA THR A 211 -6.37 -5.99 42.86
C THR A 211 -5.45 -5.68 41.67
N PHE A 212 -6.01 -5.30 40.51
CA PHE A 212 -5.24 -5.01 39.30
C PHE A 212 -4.33 -3.80 39.50
N LYS A 213 -3.01 -4.04 39.50
CA LYS A 213 -1.99 -3.01 39.67
C LYS A 213 -1.79 -2.22 38.38
N MET A 214 -2.00 -0.91 38.44
CA MET A 214 -1.84 0.01 37.31
C MET A 214 -0.53 0.79 37.46
N GLU A 215 0.60 0.11 37.27
CA GLU A 215 1.94 0.66 37.49
C GLU A 215 2.26 1.80 36.53
N ASN A 216 1.86 1.71 35.25
CA ASN A 216 2.07 2.79 34.29
C ASN A 216 1.20 4.00 34.62
N CYS A 217 -0.03 3.79 35.13
CA CYS A 217 -0.84 4.91 35.61
C CYS A 217 -0.23 5.61 36.83
N ARG A 218 0.41 4.86 37.73
CA ARG A 218 1.14 5.45 38.87
C ARG A 218 2.30 6.31 38.37
N LYS A 219 3.15 5.77 37.48
CA LYS A 219 4.25 6.53 36.84
C LYS A 219 3.74 7.77 36.12
N LEU A 220 2.61 7.69 35.41
CA LEU A 220 2.01 8.83 34.74
C LEU A 220 1.59 9.91 35.74
N SER A 221 0.99 9.51 36.86
CA SER A 221 0.61 10.44 37.93
C SER A 221 1.82 11.17 38.48
N ASP A 222 2.94 10.46 38.70
CA ASP A 222 4.19 11.04 39.18
C ASP A 222 4.76 12.06 38.16
N LEU A 223 4.76 11.71 36.86
CA LEU A 223 5.18 12.60 35.77
C LEU A 223 4.32 13.86 35.65
N ILE A 224 3.00 13.75 35.87
CA ILE A 224 2.08 14.90 35.83
C ILE A 224 2.21 15.74 37.10
N GLY A 225 2.45 15.11 38.26
CA GLY A 225 2.68 15.77 39.54
C GLY A 225 3.89 16.69 39.50
N ILE A 226 5.01 16.20 38.96
CA ILE A 226 6.23 17.00 38.75
C ILE A 226 5.95 18.22 37.87
N ARG A 227 5.10 18.08 36.83
CA ARG A 227 4.74 19.19 35.93
C ARG A 227 3.89 20.29 36.56
N ARG A 228 3.22 20.04 37.69
CA ARG A 228 2.34 21.02 38.36
C ARG A 228 3.01 21.80 39.49
N GLY A 229 4.19 21.39 39.93
CA GLY A 229 4.92 21.97 41.06
C GLY A 229 6.02 22.97 40.69
N GLY A 230 6.02 23.50 39.47
CA GLY A 230 7.01 24.47 38.96
C GLY A 230 6.40 25.82 38.65
#